data_AF-A0A0W8IMX7-F1
#
_entry.id   AF-A0A0W8IMX7-F1
#
_cell.length_a   1.000
_cell.length_b   1.000
_cell.length_c   1.000
_cell.angle_alpha   90.00
_cell.angle_beta   90.00
_cell.angle_gamma   90.00
#
_symmetry.space_group_name_H-M   'P 1'
#
loop_
_entity.id
_entity.type
_entity.pdbx_description
1 polymer ?
#
loop_
_entity_poly.entity_id
_entity_poly.type
_entity_poly.pdbx_seq_one_letter_code
_entity_poly.pdbx_strand_id
1 'polypeptide(L)'
;MPQDTEMNRSSLRTLLLHRSLVPKLNEETLSSWTPQILQNLERLSSSVQGHPHVENLGRWRRIVETRDVETLRTVLDSPDPGSIEMREVSPMGGLIGQDERLSLLRMPHNRALGDLVGTTR
;
A
#
# COMPACT_ATOMS: atom_id res chain seq x y z
N MET A 1 -3.13 27.92 7.72
CA MET A 1 -2.87 27.00 8.85
C MET A 1 -2.00 25.86 8.34
N PRO A 2 -0.91 25.46 9.01
CA PRO A 2 0.12 24.58 8.44
C PRO A 2 -0.19 23.07 8.65
N GLN A 3 -1.45 22.64 8.49
CA GLN A 3 -1.82 21.22 8.65
C GLN A 3 -1.58 20.40 7.38
N ASP A 4 -1.44 21.07 6.23
CA ASP A 4 -1.22 20.40 4.93
C ASP A 4 0.17 19.76 4.80
N THR A 5 1.18 20.28 5.49
CA THR A 5 2.56 19.82 5.32
C THR A 5 2.87 18.51 6.05
N GLU A 6 2.18 18.22 7.16
CA GLU A 6 2.39 16.99 7.93
C GLU A 6 1.56 15.82 7.39
N MET A 7 0.31 16.10 6.98
CA MET A 7 -0.55 15.13 6.29
C MET A 7 0.12 14.65 4.98
N ASN A 8 0.72 15.55 4.21
CA ASN A 8 1.45 15.19 2.99
C ASN A 8 2.66 14.25 3.27
N ARG A 9 3.38 14.44 4.39
CA ARG A 9 4.52 13.58 4.75
C ARG A 9 4.09 12.17 5.15
N SER A 10 3.00 12.04 5.90
CA SER A 10 2.47 10.74 6.32
C SER A 10 1.91 9.94 5.15
N SER A 11 1.22 10.61 4.22
CA SER A 11 0.73 10.00 2.98
C SER A 11 1.88 9.58 2.06
N LEU A 12 2.91 10.43 1.89
CA LEU A 12 4.10 10.09 1.11
C LEU A 12 4.85 8.89 1.71
N ARG A 13 5.03 8.86 3.03
CA ARG A 13 5.66 7.74 3.74
C ARG A 13 4.90 6.43 3.53
N THR A 14 3.57 6.48 3.59
CA THR A 14 2.71 5.33 3.34
C THR A 14 2.84 4.86 1.89
N LEU A 15 2.82 5.79 0.93
CA LEU A 15 3.05 5.49 -0.48
C LEU A 15 4.41 4.81 -0.72
N LEU A 16 5.50 5.29 -0.13
CA LEU A 16 6.83 4.69 -0.28
C LEU A 16 6.89 3.25 0.23
N LEU A 17 6.20 2.95 1.35
CA LEU A 17 6.09 1.58 1.86
C LEU A 17 5.31 0.70 0.88
N HIS A 18 4.19 1.17 0.35
CA HIS A 18 3.42 0.38 -0.61
C HIS A 18 4.16 0.16 -1.93
N ARG A 19 4.86 1.19 -2.43
CA ARG A 19 5.64 1.12 -3.67
C ARG A 19 6.81 0.14 -3.56
N SER A 20 7.40 -0.07 -2.38
CA SER A 20 8.48 -1.07 -2.21
C SER A 20 8.01 -2.52 -2.38
N LEU A 21 6.70 -2.78 -2.32
CA LEU A 21 6.12 -4.10 -2.60
C LEU A 21 5.96 -4.36 -4.10
N VAL A 22 5.76 -3.32 -4.92
CA VAL A 22 5.54 -3.41 -6.38
C VAL A 22 6.60 -4.24 -7.11
N PRO A 23 7.92 -4.02 -6.93
CA PRO A 23 8.93 -4.81 -7.64
C PRO A 23 8.98 -6.29 -7.22
N LYS A 24 8.42 -6.62 -6.04
CA LYS A 24 8.38 -8.00 -5.53
C LYS A 24 7.12 -8.74 -5.97
N LEU A 25 6.11 -8.03 -6.48
CA LEU A 25 4.82 -8.61 -6.81
C LEU A 25 4.88 -9.41 -8.09
N ASN A 26 4.52 -10.67 -7.99
CA ASN A 26 4.22 -11.60 -9.07
C ASN A 26 3.21 -12.64 -8.55
N GLU A 27 2.80 -13.59 -9.37
CA GLU A 27 1.80 -14.60 -8.96
C GLU A 27 2.26 -15.47 -7.79
N GLU A 28 3.54 -15.83 -7.75
CA GLU A 28 4.14 -16.67 -6.71
C GLU A 28 4.19 -15.93 -5.37
N THR A 29 4.74 -14.71 -5.37
CA THR A 29 4.82 -13.90 -4.15
C THR A 29 3.44 -13.51 -3.64
N LEU A 30 2.50 -13.15 -4.52
CA LEU A 30 1.11 -12.91 -4.14
C LEU A 30 0.48 -14.15 -3.50
N SER A 31 0.71 -15.34 -4.07
CA SER A 31 0.22 -16.60 -3.49
C SER A 31 0.80 -16.83 -2.08
N SER A 32 2.10 -16.57 -1.88
CA SER A 32 2.74 -16.68 -0.57
C SER A 32 2.23 -15.65 0.46
N TRP A 33 1.88 -14.43 0.01
CA TRP A 33 1.39 -13.36 0.88
C TRP A 33 -0.11 -13.48 1.19
N THR A 34 -0.86 -14.17 0.33
CA THR A 34 -2.33 -14.28 0.43
C THR A 34 -2.82 -14.66 1.82
N PRO A 35 -2.27 -15.67 2.53
CA PRO A 35 -2.74 -16.04 3.87
C PRO A 35 -2.66 -14.88 4.87
N GLN A 36 -1.56 -14.12 4.86
CA GLN A 36 -1.37 -12.97 5.75
C GLN A 36 -2.27 -11.79 5.35
N ILE A 37 -2.44 -11.56 4.04
CA ILE A 37 -3.33 -10.51 3.52
C ILE A 37 -4.78 -10.78 3.95
N LEU A 38 -5.25 -12.03 3.83
CA LEU A 38 -6.61 -12.41 4.24
C LEU A 38 -6.81 -12.26 5.74
N GLN A 39 -5.85 -12.68 6.57
CA GLN A 39 -5.90 -12.46 8.03
C GLN A 39 -5.98 -10.96 8.36
N ASN A 40 -5.19 -10.13 7.67
CA ASN A 40 -5.25 -8.68 7.85
C ASN A 40 -6.61 -8.11 7.45
N LEU A 41 -7.21 -8.59 6.36
CA LEU A 41 -8.54 -8.18 5.92
C LEU A 41 -9.62 -8.54 6.94
N GLU A 42 -9.56 -9.74 7.53
CA GLU A 42 -10.47 -10.14 8.61
C GLU A 42 -10.36 -9.19 9.80
N ARG A 43 -9.13 -8.94 10.27
CA ARG A 43 -8.89 -8.00 11.36
C ARG A 43 -9.42 -6.60 11.04
N LEU A 44 -9.12 -6.07 9.86
CA LEU A 44 -9.60 -4.75 9.43
C LEU A 44 -11.12 -4.70 9.38
N SER A 45 -11.77 -5.72 8.82
CA SER A 45 -13.23 -5.81 8.71
C SER A 45 -13.95 -5.82 10.07
N SER A 46 -13.28 -6.25 11.15
CA SER A 46 -13.84 -6.18 12.50
C SER A 46 -13.80 -4.79 13.14
N SER A 47 -12.94 -3.90 12.63
CA SER A 47 -12.64 -2.59 13.23
C SER A 47 -13.08 -1.39 12.39
N VAL A 48 -13.16 -1.55 11.07
CA VAL A 48 -13.47 -0.48 10.14
C VAL A 48 -14.98 -0.37 9.97
N GLN A 49 -15.50 0.85 10.08
CA GLN A 49 -16.92 1.16 9.92
C GLN A 49 -17.10 2.30 8.92
N GLY A 50 -18.22 2.28 8.19
CA GLY A 50 -18.60 3.34 7.28
C GLY A 50 -18.08 3.20 5.85
N HIS A 51 -18.80 3.86 4.93
CA HIS A 51 -18.33 4.09 3.57
C HIS A 51 -17.32 5.24 3.59
N PRO A 52 -16.28 5.22 2.74
CA PRO A 52 -16.00 4.27 1.66
C PRO A 52 -15.14 3.06 2.07
N HIS A 53 -14.65 3.04 3.30
CA HIS A 53 -13.68 2.05 3.77
C HIS A 53 -14.16 0.59 3.71
N VAL A 54 -15.44 0.33 4.02
CA VAL A 54 -16.01 -1.03 3.92
C VAL A 54 -16.03 -1.54 2.48
N GLU A 55 -16.37 -0.68 1.51
CA GLU A 55 -16.32 -1.04 0.09
C GLU A 55 -14.89 -1.32 -0.38
N ASN A 56 -13.94 -0.50 0.06
CA ASN A 56 -12.53 -0.67 -0.25
C ASN A 56 -11.96 -1.97 0.34
N LEU A 57 -12.41 -2.41 1.52
CA LEU A 57 -12.06 -3.74 2.05
C LEU A 57 -12.61 -4.88 1.17
N GLY A 58 -13.85 -4.74 0.66
CA GLY A 58 -14.43 -5.68 -0.30
C GLY A 58 -13.63 -5.72 -1.61
N ARG A 59 -13.19 -4.56 -2.10
CA ARG A 59 -12.35 -4.44 -3.30
C ARG A 59 -10.99 -5.09 -3.10
N TRP A 60 -10.33 -4.87 -1.96
CA TRP A 60 -9.08 -5.55 -1.61
C TRP A 60 -9.24 -7.07 -1.60
N ARG A 61 -10.30 -7.58 -0.96
CA ARG A 61 -10.59 -9.01 -0.92
C ARG A 61 -10.72 -9.59 -2.33
N ARG A 62 -11.51 -8.93 -3.19
CA ARG A 62 -11.69 -9.36 -4.58
C ARG A 62 -10.36 -9.45 -5.34
N ILE A 63 -9.52 -8.41 -5.28
CA ILE A 63 -8.22 -8.37 -5.96
C ILE A 63 -7.34 -9.56 -5.54
N VAL A 64 -7.31 -9.87 -4.24
CA VAL A 64 -6.47 -10.95 -3.69
C VAL A 64 -7.04 -12.32 -4.06
N GLU A 65 -8.34 -12.53 -3.92
CA GLU A 65 -9.01 -13.80 -4.25
C GLU A 65 -8.93 -14.13 -5.75
N THR A 66 -9.01 -13.11 -6.62
CA THR A 66 -8.84 -13.28 -8.07
C THR A 66 -7.38 -13.28 -8.52
N ARG A 67 -6.43 -13.11 -7.59
CA ARG A 67 -4.99 -12.97 -7.88
C ARG A 67 -4.69 -11.90 -8.95
N ASP A 68 -5.40 -10.79 -8.88
CA ASP A 68 -5.24 -9.69 -9.83
C ASP A 68 -4.00 -8.85 -9.50
N VAL A 69 -2.85 -9.34 -9.97
CA VAL A 69 -1.53 -8.73 -9.73
C VAL A 69 -1.46 -7.32 -10.34
N GLU A 70 -2.06 -7.09 -11.50
CA GLU A 70 -2.00 -5.79 -12.17
C GLU A 70 -2.76 -4.72 -11.37
N THR A 71 -4.01 -4.99 -10.98
CA THR A 71 -4.77 -4.06 -10.16
C THR A 71 -4.09 -3.83 -8.80
N LEU A 72 -3.50 -4.87 -8.21
CA LEU A 72 -2.77 -4.73 -6.95
C LEU A 72 -1.55 -3.80 -7.11
N ARG A 73 -0.78 -3.92 -8.20
CA ARG A 73 0.33 -3.01 -8.51
C ARG A 73 -0.16 -1.57 -8.68
N THR A 74 -1.24 -1.37 -9.43
CA THR A 74 -1.82 -0.04 -9.64
C THR A 74 -2.20 0.63 -8.32
N VAL A 75 -2.93 -0.07 -7.44
CA VAL A 75 -3.36 0.50 -6.15
C VAL A 75 -2.17 0.84 -5.24
N LEU A 76 -1.08 0.08 -5.31
CA LEU A 76 0.10 0.32 -4.45
C LEU A 76 1.00 1.47 -4.94
N ASP A 77 0.98 1.78 -6.24
CA ASP A 77 1.88 2.76 -6.85
C ASP A 77 1.18 4.09 -7.22
N SER A 78 -0.11 4.03 -7.55
CA SER A 78 -0.82 5.17 -8.15
C SER A 78 -1.07 6.33 -7.15
N PRO A 79 -0.87 7.58 -7.54
CA PRO A 79 -1.27 8.75 -6.76
C PRO A 79 -2.77 9.11 -6.91
N ASP A 80 -3.55 8.33 -7.65
CA ASP A 80 -4.96 8.62 -7.89
C ASP A 80 -5.78 8.62 -6.59
N PRO A 81 -6.81 9.47 -6.45
CA PRO A 81 -7.62 9.57 -5.24
C PRO A 81 -8.19 8.24 -4.76
N GLY A 82 -8.70 7.41 -5.67
CA GLY A 82 -9.22 6.08 -5.31
C GLY A 82 -8.13 5.10 -4.84
N SER A 83 -6.91 5.21 -5.36
CA SER A 83 -5.77 4.41 -4.90
C SER A 83 -5.27 4.90 -3.54
N ILE A 84 -5.32 6.21 -3.28
CA ILE A 84 -5.04 6.79 -1.97
C ILE A 84 -6.02 6.25 -0.94
N GLU A 85 -7.32 6.35 -1.20
CA GLU A 85 -8.38 5.90 -0.30
C GLU A 85 -8.32 4.38 -0.04
N MET A 86 -8.00 3.58 -1.06
CA MET A 86 -7.73 2.15 -0.91
C MET A 86 -6.57 1.87 0.04
N ARG A 87 -5.49 2.67 0.00
CA ARG A 87 -4.31 2.48 0.88
C ARG A 87 -4.59 2.82 2.34
N GLU A 88 -5.60 3.63 2.64
CA GLU A 88 -6.00 3.94 4.01
C GLU A 88 -6.46 2.68 4.78
N VAL A 89 -7.01 1.69 4.06
CA VAL A 89 -7.41 0.38 4.59
C VAL A 89 -6.59 -0.77 4.02
N SER A 90 -5.32 -0.53 3.72
CA SER A 90 -4.46 -1.54 3.09
C SER A 90 -4.24 -2.77 3.99
N PRO A 91 -4.42 -4.00 3.46
CA PRO A 91 -4.14 -5.23 4.20
C PRO A 91 -2.67 -5.68 4.08
N MET A 92 -1.77 -4.84 3.56
CA MET A 92 -0.35 -5.19 3.34
C MET A 92 0.52 -5.12 4.61
N GLY A 93 -0.10 -4.93 5.78
CA GLY A 93 0.59 -4.84 7.06
C GLY A 93 1.45 -6.07 7.35
N GLY A 94 2.73 -5.86 7.64
CA GLY A 94 3.67 -6.93 7.99
C GLY A 94 4.22 -7.73 6.80
N LEU A 95 3.91 -7.37 5.55
CA LEU A 95 4.54 -8.00 4.38
C LEU A 95 5.98 -7.53 4.12
N ILE A 96 6.33 -6.35 4.66
CA ILE A 96 7.67 -5.78 4.61
C ILE A 96 8.37 -6.15 5.91
N GLY A 97 9.59 -6.71 5.81
CA GLY A 97 10.43 -7.00 6.96
C GLY A 97 10.74 -5.74 7.78
N GLN A 98 10.95 -5.88 9.09
CA GLN A 98 11.15 -4.75 9.99
C GLN A 98 12.37 -3.89 9.58
N ASP A 99 13.47 -4.50 9.15
CA ASP A 99 14.68 -3.80 8.72
C ASP A 99 14.47 -2.99 7.43
N GLU A 100 13.75 -3.56 6.46
CA GLU A 100 13.39 -2.86 5.22
C GLU A 100 12.45 -1.69 5.51
N ARG A 101 11.47 -1.90 6.39
CA ARG A 101 10.60 -0.82 6.88
C ARG A 101 11.45 0.28 7.50
N LEU A 102 12.37 -0.03 8.42
CA LEU A 102 13.22 0.98 9.06
C LEU A 102 14.12 1.71 8.08
N SER A 103 14.66 1.02 7.07
CA SER A 103 15.47 1.64 6.01
C SER A 103 14.67 2.69 5.23
N LEU A 104 13.46 2.34 4.78
CA LEU A 104 12.57 3.25 4.04
C LEU A 104 12.14 4.46 4.90
N LEU A 105 11.95 4.25 6.20
CA LEU A 105 11.54 5.31 7.13
C LEU A 105 12.66 6.27 7.52
N ARG A 106 13.93 5.85 7.37
CA ARG A 106 15.11 6.68 7.65
C ARG A 106 15.54 7.52 6.45
N MET A 107 14.98 7.28 5.27
CA MET A 107 15.30 8.06 4.07
C MET A 107 14.77 9.50 4.17
N PRO A 108 15.60 10.53 3.95
CA PRO A 108 15.12 11.91 3.87
C PRO A 108 14.18 12.07 2.68
N HIS A 109 12.98 12.58 2.95
CA HIS A 109 11.84 12.76 2.04
C HIS A 109 12.19 13.45 0.70
N ASN A 110 13.25 14.27 0.68
CA ASN A 110 13.68 15.03 -0.50
C ASN A 110 14.50 14.22 -1.52
N ARG A 111 15.02 13.05 -1.13
CA ARG A 111 15.85 12.19 -2.01
C ARG A 111 15.05 11.05 -2.64
N ALA A 112 14.04 10.53 -1.93
CA ALA A 112 13.18 9.45 -2.41
C ALA A 112 12.39 9.82 -3.67
N LEU A 113 11.99 11.08 -3.84
CA LEU A 113 11.29 11.53 -5.06
C LEU A 113 12.22 11.62 -6.29
N GLY A 114 13.51 11.93 -6.10
CA GLY A 114 14.47 12.06 -7.19
C GLY A 114 14.88 10.71 -7.80
N ASP A 115 15.02 9.68 -6.97
CA ASP A 115 15.42 8.34 -7.42
C ASP A 115 14.23 7.55 -8.03
N LEU A 116 12.98 7.99 -7.79
CA LEU A 116 11.75 7.30 -8.22
C LEU A 116 11.11 7.84 -9.51
N VAL A 117 11.58 8.97 -10.03
CA VAL A 117 11.16 9.53 -11.33
C VAL A 117 12.07 9.06 -12.48
N GLY A 118 13.19 8.39 -12.16
CA GLY A 118 14.23 8.00 -13.12
C GLY A 118 14.07 6.64 -13.81
N THR A 119 12.88 6.03 -13.87
CA THR A 119 12.68 4.78 -14.64
C THR A 119 11.32 4.75 -15.30
N THR A 120 11.15 5.58 -16.32
CA THR A 120 10.27 5.26 -17.44
C THR A 120 11.08 5.57 -18.68
N ARG A 121 11.52 4.52 -19.36
CA ARG A 121 12.15 4.59 -20.68
C ARG A 121 11.08 4.31 -21.71
#